data_AF-A0A442UHW3-F1
#
_entry.id   AF-A0A442UHW3-F1
#
_cell.length_a   1.000
_cell.length_b   1.000
_cell.length_c   1.000
_cell.angle_alpha   90.00
_cell.angle_beta   90.00
_cell.angle_gamma   90.00
#
_symmetry.space_group_name_H-M   'P 1'
#
loop_
_entity.id
_entity.type
_entity.pdbx_description
1 polymer ?
#
loop_
_entity_poly.entity_id
_entity_poly.type
_entity_poly.pdbx_seq_one_letter_code
_entity_poly.pdbx_strand_id
1 'polypeptide(L)'
;MSEEKPVRLPDPASVETVLASLQAQSADAGLAPALNKAFPGFAFTVATIDDFYWCSPHAVVAADGTRRSDHRAWIESELAELGGDLTAFWNRHRQAGEKFAEWRGASAFAFAPTGPGVADFIQLSLGREIEVLAGPVVDPDYRPNSVDHLFEPTWVSRDSAAEAQPLAGPVYRLRGRAGGGIVHMRSFLARRARIDKEQREASRPEVENRIIREVGPDGTRDTAFLDANPDWFDFVPRENRFFADWERSSACAHRIFDHWAFDIHDLEDRGQKREIGFIPRPLKMPAGKLALGVDISVHRLMERTEAIDAAIGLPFAWFFLMTHGHWVDPDVGDAIAEGLRQGRVRLPDRDAAVLLAWADKKYLF
;
A
#
# COMPACT_ATOMS: atom_id res chain seq x y z
N MET A 1 -15.56 29.28 -29.28
CA MET A 1 -16.25 28.56 -28.21
C MET A 1 -15.97 27.09 -28.42
N SER A 2 -14.89 26.59 -27.83
CA SER A 2 -14.52 25.18 -27.97
C SER A 2 -15.52 24.37 -27.15
N GLU A 3 -16.25 23.46 -27.80
CA GLU A 3 -17.04 22.44 -27.10
C GLU A 3 -16.07 21.64 -26.21
N GLU A 4 -16.05 21.92 -24.91
CA GLU A 4 -15.39 21.06 -23.94
C GLU A 4 -16.14 19.74 -23.94
N LYS A 5 -15.57 18.75 -24.64
CA LYS A 5 -16.04 17.36 -24.55
C LYS A 5 -16.06 16.97 -23.06
N PRO A 6 -17.15 16.39 -22.56
CA PRO A 6 -17.23 15.96 -21.17
C PRO A 6 -16.06 15.02 -20.86
N VAL A 7 -15.30 15.36 -19.81
CA VAL A 7 -14.15 14.58 -19.38
C VAL A 7 -14.65 13.23 -18.86
N ARG A 8 -14.33 12.15 -19.57
CA ARG A 8 -14.68 10.78 -19.19
C ARG A 8 -13.69 10.29 -18.15
N LEU A 9 -14.17 10.04 -16.92
CA LEU A 9 -13.36 9.41 -15.86
C LEU A 9 -12.88 8.01 -16.31
N PRO A 10 -11.67 7.59 -15.91
CA PRO A 10 -11.19 6.23 -16.14
C PRO A 10 -12.11 5.19 -15.47
N ASP A 11 -12.48 4.16 -16.22
CA ASP A 11 -13.17 2.97 -15.74
C ASP A 11 -12.29 1.72 -15.92
N PRO A 12 -12.53 0.64 -15.15
CA PRO A 12 -11.67 -0.53 -15.16
C PRO A 12 -11.48 -1.15 -16.55
N ALA A 13 -12.56 -1.33 -17.31
CA ALA A 13 -12.50 -1.96 -18.63
C ALA A 13 -11.66 -1.13 -19.62
N SER A 14 -11.80 0.19 -19.57
CA SER A 14 -11.04 1.10 -20.43
C SER A 14 -9.56 1.13 -20.03
N VAL A 15 -9.25 1.15 -18.74
CA VAL A 15 -7.86 1.06 -18.25
C VAL A 15 -7.24 -0.27 -18.65
N GLU A 16 -7.92 -1.40 -18.41
CA GLU A 16 -7.44 -2.73 -18.81
C GLU A 16 -7.17 -2.83 -20.31
N THR A 17 -8.01 -2.21 -21.15
CA THR A 17 -7.78 -2.12 -22.60
C THR A 17 -6.47 -1.38 -22.93
N VAL A 18 -6.19 -0.27 -22.22
CA VAL A 18 -4.93 0.47 -22.37
C VAL A 18 -3.75 -0.40 -21.94
N LEU A 19 -3.83 -1.02 -20.76
CA LEU A 19 -2.76 -1.87 -20.23
C LEU A 19 -2.44 -3.04 -21.16
N ALA A 20 -3.47 -3.69 -21.73
CA ALA A 20 -3.32 -4.80 -22.68
C ALA A 20 -2.69 -4.38 -24.02
N SER A 21 -2.74 -3.09 -24.37
CA SER A 21 -2.13 -2.57 -25.60
C SER A 21 -0.65 -2.21 -25.48
N LEU A 22 -0.10 -2.20 -24.25
CA LEU A 22 1.30 -1.88 -24.01
C LEU A 22 2.22 -3.00 -24.49
N GLN A 23 3.29 -2.61 -25.17
CA GLN A 23 4.37 -3.53 -25.55
C GLN A 23 5.37 -3.62 -24.41
N ALA A 24 5.75 -4.85 -24.03
CA ALA A 24 6.63 -5.10 -22.89
C ALA A 24 7.94 -4.28 -22.93
N GLN A 25 8.57 -4.15 -24.10
CA GLN A 25 9.86 -3.45 -24.25
C GLN A 25 9.78 -1.94 -23.98
N SER A 26 8.59 -1.36 -24.06
CA SER A 26 8.35 0.08 -23.90
C SER A 26 7.27 0.39 -22.87
N ALA A 27 6.79 -0.60 -22.10
CA ALA A 27 5.63 -0.45 -21.23
C ALA A 27 5.84 0.63 -20.16
N ASP A 28 7.01 0.66 -19.53
CA ASP A 28 7.33 1.63 -18.47
C ASP A 28 7.27 3.08 -18.97
N ALA A 29 7.87 3.35 -20.13
CA ALA A 29 7.85 4.69 -20.75
C ALA A 29 6.51 4.99 -21.46
N GLY A 30 5.79 3.95 -21.89
CA GLY A 30 4.56 4.04 -22.67
C GLY A 30 3.28 4.20 -21.86
N LEU A 31 3.29 3.81 -20.57
CA LEU A 31 2.09 3.78 -19.73
C LEU A 31 1.42 5.15 -19.59
N ALA A 32 2.13 6.18 -19.12
CA ALA A 32 1.55 7.51 -18.97
C ALA A 32 1.07 8.12 -20.30
N PRO A 33 1.85 8.09 -21.41
CA PRO A 33 1.36 8.52 -22.72
C PRO A 33 0.12 7.77 -23.20
N ALA A 34 0.05 6.45 -22.99
CA ALA A 34 -1.10 5.65 -23.39
C ALA A 34 -2.36 6.01 -22.59
N LEU A 35 -2.23 6.22 -21.27
CA LEU A 35 -3.32 6.70 -20.42
C LEU A 35 -3.79 8.10 -20.85
N ASN A 36 -2.87 9.04 -21.10
CA ASN A 36 -3.20 10.39 -21.56
C ASN A 36 -3.94 10.38 -22.90
N LYS A 37 -3.56 9.49 -23.81
CA LYS A 37 -4.24 9.32 -25.10
C LYS A 37 -5.64 8.74 -24.93
N ALA A 38 -5.82 7.78 -24.04
CA ALA A 38 -7.10 7.12 -23.81
C ALA A 38 -8.10 7.97 -23.01
N PHE A 39 -7.61 8.85 -22.14
CA PHE A 39 -8.41 9.72 -21.30
C PHE A 39 -8.04 11.21 -21.51
N PRO A 40 -8.46 11.82 -22.64
CA PRO A 40 -8.25 13.24 -22.89
C PRO A 40 -8.80 14.10 -21.75
N GLY A 41 -8.01 15.07 -21.29
CA GLY A 41 -8.34 15.92 -20.14
C GLY A 41 -7.61 15.52 -18.85
N PHE A 42 -6.96 14.35 -18.82
CA PHE A 42 -6.06 13.95 -17.74
C PHE A 42 -4.60 14.04 -18.16
N ALA A 43 -3.75 14.40 -17.19
CA ALA A 43 -2.30 14.38 -17.33
C ALA A 43 -1.74 13.39 -16.30
N PHE A 44 -1.62 12.13 -16.72
CA PHE A 44 -1.11 11.05 -15.90
C PHE A 44 0.41 11.16 -15.69
N THR A 45 0.82 11.00 -14.43
CA THR A 45 2.18 10.66 -14.02
C THR A 45 2.19 9.23 -13.50
N VAL A 46 3.33 8.55 -13.57
CA VAL A 46 3.50 7.18 -13.06
C VAL A 46 4.68 7.13 -12.11
N ALA A 47 4.49 6.47 -10.98
CA ALA A 47 5.54 6.11 -10.05
C ALA A 47 5.58 4.59 -9.88
N THR A 48 6.79 4.03 -9.84
CA THR A 48 7.02 2.62 -9.49
C THR A 48 7.68 2.58 -8.12
N ILE A 49 7.30 1.59 -7.32
CA ILE A 49 7.88 1.36 -6.01
C ILE A 49 8.69 0.08 -6.11
N ASP A 50 9.90 0.11 -5.56
CA ASP A 50 10.76 -1.07 -5.44
C ASP A 50 10.29 -1.93 -4.26
N ASP A 51 9.05 -2.38 -4.35
CA ASP A 51 8.49 -3.42 -3.49
C ASP A 51 8.29 -4.69 -4.31
N PHE A 52 8.25 -5.80 -3.60
CA PHE A 52 8.18 -7.11 -4.23
C PHE A 52 6.99 -7.87 -3.71
N TYR A 53 6.15 -8.39 -4.62
CA TYR A 53 5.11 -9.34 -4.27
C TYR A 53 5.01 -10.48 -5.29
N TRP A 54 4.53 -11.62 -4.80
CA TRP A 54 4.34 -12.82 -5.60
C TRP A 54 2.94 -12.80 -6.24
N CYS A 55 2.86 -13.17 -7.52
CA CYS A 55 1.59 -13.37 -8.20
C CYS A 55 1.33 -14.86 -8.41
N SER A 56 0.09 -15.27 -8.19
CA SER A 56 -0.42 -16.59 -8.58
C SER A 56 -1.19 -16.42 -9.90
N PRO A 57 -0.55 -16.65 -11.05
CA PRO A 57 -0.38 -18.03 -11.50
C PRO A 57 1.06 -18.41 -11.84
N HIS A 58 1.37 -19.68 -11.60
CA HIS A 58 2.63 -20.32 -11.96
C HIS A 58 2.42 -21.21 -13.17
N ALA A 59 3.45 -21.38 -14.00
CA ALA A 59 3.40 -22.32 -15.13
C ALA A 59 4.61 -23.24 -15.10
N VAL A 60 4.50 -24.41 -15.75
CA VAL A 60 5.66 -25.28 -15.98
C VAL A 60 6.21 -25.03 -17.38
N VAL A 61 7.53 -24.87 -17.44
CA VAL A 61 8.32 -24.67 -18.65
C VAL A 61 9.26 -25.86 -18.78
N ALA A 62 9.24 -26.52 -19.93
CA ALA A 62 10.14 -27.63 -20.22
C ALA A 62 11.59 -27.16 -20.41
N ALA A 63 12.54 -28.10 -20.39
CA ALA A 63 13.97 -27.81 -20.55
C ALA A 63 14.32 -27.09 -21.87
N ASP A 64 13.48 -27.24 -22.90
CA ASP A 64 13.61 -26.57 -24.20
C ASP A 64 12.99 -25.16 -24.24
N GLY A 65 12.40 -24.70 -23.13
CA GLY A 65 11.69 -23.42 -23.04
C GLY A 65 10.21 -23.47 -23.42
N THR A 66 9.68 -24.63 -23.81
CA THR A 66 8.26 -24.77 -24.20
C THR A 66 7.35 -24.72 -22.97
N ARG A 67 6.32 -23.85 -23.01
CA ARG A 67 5.29 -23.76 -21.96
C ARG A 67 4.39 -24.99 -21.99
N ARG A 68 4.24 -25.68 -20.85
CA ARG A 68 3.42 -26.90 -20.72
C ARG A 68 1.98 -26.57 -20.32
N SER A 69 1.79 -26.11 -19.09
CA SER A 69 0.47 -25.75 -18.55
C SER A 69 0.61 -24.94 -17.25
N ASP A 70 -0.53 -24.60 -16.65
CA ASP A 70 -0.59 -24.11 -15.26
C ASP A 70 0.10 -25.11 -14.31
N HIS A 71 0.82 -24.59 -13.33
CA HIS A 71 1.63 -25.37 -12.39
C HIS A 71 0.82 -26.38 -11.58
N ARG A 72 -0.31 -25.95 -11.02
CA ARG A 72 -1.16 -26.82 -10.20
C ARG A 72 -1.77 -27.91 -11.07
N ALA A 73 -2.36 -27.52 -12.20
CA ALA A 73 -2.97 -28.47 -13.13
C ALA A 73 -1.94 -29.49 -13.66
N TRP A 74 -0.70 -29.04 -13.91
CA TRP A 74 0.39 -29.92 -14.35
C TRP A 74 0.76 -30.94 -13.28
N ILE A 75 0.99 -30.50 -12.03
CA ILE A 75 1.32 -31.39 -10.91
C ILE A 75 0.20 -32.41 -10.70
N GLU A 76 -1.05 -31.97 -10.70
CA GLU A 76 -2.22 -32.83 -10.51
C GLU A 76 -2.33 -33.89 -11.61
N SER A 77 -2.10 -33.51 -12.88
CA SER A 77 -2.09 -34.43 -14.01
C SER A 77 -0.97 -35.47 -13.92
N GLU A 78 0.26 -35.03 -13.66
CA GLU A 78 1.43 -35.92 -13.55
C GLU A 78 1.31 -36.89 -12.37
N LEU A 79 0.80 -36.42 -11.23
CA LEU A 79 0.54 -37.30 -10.08
C LEU A 79 -0.59 -38.29 -10.36
N ALA A 80 -1.64 -37.90 -11.08
CA ALA A 80 -2.72 -38.81 -11.43
C ALA A 80 -2.21 -39.97 -12.32
N GLU A 81 -1.34 -39.70 -13.29
CA GLU A 81 -0.69 -40.75 -14.10
C GLU A 81 0.18 -41.70 -13.27
N LEU A 82 0.74 -41.21 -12.18
CA LEU A 82 1.60 -41.96 -11.27
C LEU A 82 0.85 -42.59 -10.09
N GLY A 83 -0.49 -42.56 -10.09
CA GLY A 83 -1.31 -43.09 -9.00
C GLY A 83 -1.08 -42.38 -7.66
N GLY A 84 -0.62 -41.13 -7.69
CA GLY A 84 -0.29 -40.33 -6.50
C GLY A 84 1.07 -40.65 -5.87
N ASP A 85 1.93 -41.44 -6.51
CA ASP A 85 3.25 -41.78 -5.96
C ASP A 85 4.26 -40.61 -6.10
N LEU A 86 4.45 -39.89 -5.00
CA LEU A 86 5.44 -38.80 -4.88
C LEU A 86 6.87 -39.27 -5.17
N THR A 87 7.21 -40.53 -4.87
CA THR A 87 8.54 -41.09 -5.16
C THR A 87 8.75 -41.20 -6.66
N ALA A 88 7.76 -41.75 -7.36
CA ALA A 88 7.81 -41.91 -8.80
C ALA A 88 7.84 -40.55 -9.49
N PHE A 89 7.08 -39.58 -8.97
CA PHE A 89 7.08 -38.19 -9.46
C PHE A 89 8.46 -37.55 -9.32
N TRP A 90 9.06 -37.61 -8.13
CA TRP A 90 10.38 -37.06 -7.88
C TRP A 90 11.46 -37.71 -8.75
N ASN A 91 11.46 -39.04 -8.88
CA ASN A 91 12.41 -39.75 -9.73
C ASN A 91 12.28 -39.38 -11.21
N ARG A 92 11.06 -39.13 -11.69
CA ARG A 92 10.78 -38.71 -13.08
C ARG A 92 11.33 -37.31 -13.36
N HIS A 93 11.07 -36.36 -12.45
CA HIS A 93 11.28 -34.94 -12.71
C HIS A 93 12.61 -34.39 -12.19
N ARG A 94 13.34 -35.11 -11.32
CA ARG A 94 14.62 -34.64 -10.75
C ARG A 94 15.79 -34.47 -11.74
N GLN A 95 15.66 -35.00 -12.96
CA GLN A 95 16.68 -34.87 -14.02
C GLN A 95 16.14 -34.30 -15.34
N ALA A 96 14.82 -34.16 -15.48
CA ALA A 96 14.20 -33.83 -16.75
C ALA A 96 14.29 -32.31 -17.08
N GLY A 97 14.69 -31.50 -16.10
CA GLY A 97 15.07 -30.10 -16.31
C GLY A 97 13.89 -29.15 -16.47
N GLU A 98 12.67 -29.61 -16.18
CA GLU A 98 11.50 -28.76 -16.07
C GLU A 98 11.69 -27.74 -14.96
N LYS A 99 11.26 -26.52 -15.26
CA LYS A 99 11.32 -25.40 -14.36
C LYS A 99 9.94 -24.79 -14.24
N PHE A 100 9.66 -24.19 -13.10
CA PHE A 100 8.45 -23.38 -12.98
C PHE A 100 8.77 -21.92 -13.30
N ALA A 101 7.84 -21.31 -14.02
CA ALA A 101 7.77 -19.88 -14.23
C ALA A 101 6.79 -19.28 -13.23
N GLU A 102 7.14 -18.11 -12.68
CA GLU A 102 6.29 -17.37 -11.77
C GLU A 102 6.22 -15.89 -12.16
N TRP A 103 5.10 -15.26 -11.84
CA TRP A 103 4.96 -13.83 -11.99
C TRP A 103 5.39 -13.13 -10.70
N ARG A 104 6.29 -12.16 -10.86
CA ARG A 104 6.82 -11.31 -9.81
C ARG A 104 6.36 -9.89 -10.06
N GLY A 105 5.73 -9.26 -9.07
CA GLY A 105 5.15 -7.93 -9.18
C GLY A 105 5.89 -6.89 -8.34
N ALA A 106 5.95 -5.68 -8.87
CA ALA A 106 6.25 -4.46 -8.13
C ALA A 106 5.06 -3.51 -8.21
N SER A 107 4.80 -2.75 -7.17
CA SER A 107 3.70 -1.79 -7.16
C SER A 107 4.01 -0.62 -8.10
N ALA A 108 3.02 -0.22 -8.88
CA ALA A 108 3.05 1.00 -9.66
C ALA A 108 1.77 1.79 -9.42
N PHE A 109 1.87 3.10 -9.48
CA PHE A 109 0.74 3.99 -9.31
C PHE A 109 0.73 5.01 -10.43
N ALA A 110 -0.44 5.22 -11.04
CA ALA A 110 -0.64 6.32 -11.97
C ALA A 110 -1.58 7.37 -11.35
N PHE A 111 -1.22 8.64 -11.46
CA PHE A 111 -1.94 9.74 -10.85
C PHE A 111 -2.32 10.77 -11.88
N ALA A 112 -3.53 11.35 -11.78
CA ALA A 112 -3.90 12.50 -12.59
C ALA A 112 -4.71 13.50 -11.75
N PRO A 113 -4.39 14.81 -11.81
CA PRO A 113 -5.16 15.82 -11.11
C PRO A 113 -6.57 15.94 -11.69
N THR A 114 -7.55 16.20 -10.83
CA THR A 114 -8.94 16.50 -11.19
C THR A 114 -9.37 17.91 -10.76
N GLY A 115 -8.52 18.62 -10.02
CA GLY A 115 -8.80 19.93 -9.46
C GLY A 115 -7.63 20.49 -8.63
N PRO A 116 -7.80 21.66 -8.00
CA PRO A 116 -6.73 22.34 -7.27
C PRO A 116 -6.54 21.88 -5.82
N GLY A 117 -7.51 21.17 -5.23
CA GLY A 117 -7.43 20.70 -3.85
C GLY A 117 -6.48 19.52 -3.66
N VAL A 118 -6.00 19.33 -2.42
CA VAL A 118 -5.02 18.27 -2.09
C VAL A 118 -5.53 16.87 -2.44
N ALA A 119 -6.83 16.61 -2.31
CA ALA A 119 -7.48 15.34 -2.63
C ALA A 119 -8.05 15.27 -4.06
N ASP A 120 -7.78 16.27 -4.91
CA ASP A 120 -8.37 16.37 -6.24
C ASP A 120 -7.52 15.66 -7.28
N PHE A 121 -7.50 14.34 -7.18
CA PHE A 121 -6.83 13.49 -8.14
C PHE A 121 -7.45 12.10 -8.21
N ILE A 122 -7.13 11.40 -9.29
CA ILE A 122 -7.37 9.98 -9.46
C ILE A 122 -6.06 9.24 -9.23
N GLN A 123 -6.14 8.11 -8.53
CA GLN A 123 -5.07 7.14 -8.41
C GLN A 123 -5.49 5.84 -9.10
N LEU A 124 -4.60 5.29 -9.93
CA LEU A 124 -4.65 3.93 -10.44
C LEU A 124 -3.61 3.11 -9.67
N SER A 125 -4.04 2.09 -8.94
CA SER A 125 -3.16 1.11 -8.29
C SER A 125 -2.87 -0.02 -9.27
N LEU A 126 -1.61 -0.18 -9.66
CA LEU A 126 -1.17 -1.10 -10.71
C LEU A 126 -0.10 -2.06 -10.17
N GLY A 127 -0.07 -3.26 -10.75
CA GLY A 127 1.01 -4.21 -10.64
C GLY A 127 1.89 -4.12 -11.87
N ARG A 128 3.18 -3.83 -11.71
CA ARG A 128 4.20 -3.98 -12.75
C ARG A 128 4.79 -5.37 -12.61
N GLU A 129 4.35 -6.30 -13.44
CA GLU A 129 4.62 -7.71 -13.28
C GLU A 129 5.54 -8.24 -14.40
N ILE A 130 6.52 -9.05 -14.02
CA ILE A 130 7.39 -9.79 -14.93
C ILE A 130 7.21 -11.28 -14.69
N GLU A 131 7.26 -12.07 -15.76
CA GLU A 131 7.36 -13.52 -15.65
C GLU A 131 8.83 -13.90 -15.62
N VAL A 132 9.22 -14.72 -14.66
CA VAL A 132 10.59 -15.22 -14.56
C VAL A 132 10.61 -16.73 -14.44
N LEU A 133 11.70 -17.33 -14.91
CA LEU A 133 12.03 -18.71 -14.67
C LEU A 133 12.62 -18.82 -13.26
N ALA A 134 11.84 -19.37 -12.34
CA ALA A 134 12.09 -19.24 -10.92
C ALA A 134 12.97 -20.36 -10.35
N GLY A 135 12.84 -21.58 -10.87
CA GLY A 135 13.62 -22.71 -10.40
C GLY A 135 13.10 -24.05 -10.91
N PRO A 136 13.70 -25.17 -10.49
CA PRO A 136 13.26 -26.50 -10.90
C PRO A 136 11.92 -26.87 -10.24
N VAL A 137 11.15 -27.70 -10.93
CA VAL A 137 9.87 -28.23 -10.44
C VAL A 137 10.05 -29.12 -9.20
N VAL A 138 11.19 -29.80 -9.08
CA VAL A 138 11.59 -30.54 -7.89
C VAL A 138 13.05 -30.28 -7.57
N ASP A 139 13.40 -30.29 -6.30
CA ASP A 139 14.80 -30.31 -5.86
C ASP A 139 15.41 -31.70 -6.15
N PRO A 140 16.54 -31.80 -6.88
CA PRO A 140 17.19 -33.09 -7.15
C PRO A 140 17.69 -33.84 -5.91
N ASP A 141 17.99 -33.12 -4.84
CA ASP A 141 18.55 -33.61 -3.59
C ASP A 141 17.50 -33.67 -2.46
N TYR A 142 16.36 -33.02 -2.63
CA TYR A 142 15.26 -33.03 -1.67
C TYR A 142 13.97 -33.63 -2.27
N ARG A 143 13.62 -34.83 -1.79
CA ARG A 143 12.35 -35.48 -2.15
C ARG A 143 11.16 -34.80 -1.43
N PRO A 144 10.12 -34.36 -2.14
CA PRO A 144 8.88 -33.86 -1.53
C PRO A 144 8.20 -34.93 -0.65
N ASN A 145 7.76 -34.52 0.55
CA ASN A 145 7.08 -35.40 1.51
C ASN A 145 5.54 -35.29 1.43
N SER A 146 5.01 -34.28 0.72
CA SER A 146 3.59 -34.03 0.52
C SER A 146 3.35 -33.40 -0.86
N VAL A 147 2.11 -33.44 -1.33
CA VAL A 147 1.71 -32.73 -2.56
C VAL A 147 1.77 -31.21 -2.36
N ASP A 148 1.54 -30.73 -1.13
CA ASP A 148 1.61 -29.29 -0.83
C ASP A 148 3.02 -28.73 -1.06
N HIS A 149 4.07 -29.53 -0.81
CA HIS A 149 5.44 -29.13 -1.15
C HIS A 149 5.67 -28.95 -2.65
N LEU A 150 4.90 -29.62 -3.51
CA LEU A 150 4.94 -29.41 -4.95
C LEU A 150 4.20 -28.14 -5.34
N PHE A 151 3.06 -27.85 -4.71
CA PHE A 151 2.30 -26.64 -4.98
C PHE A 151 3.01 -25.37 -4.51
N GLU A 152 3.72 -25.46 -3.37
CA GLU A 152 4.49 -24.38 -2.77
C GLU A 152 5.95 -24.80 -2.55
N PRO A 153 6.77 -24.78 -3.62
CA PRO A 153 8.14 -25.31 -3.57
C PRO A 153 9.04 -24.40 -2.74
N THR A 154 9.38 -24.86 -1.53
CA THR A 154 10.24 -24.13 -0.58
C THR A 154 11.73 -24.15 -0.95
N TRP A 155 12.14 -25.06 -1.85
CA TRP A 155 13.51 -25.14 -2.39
C TRP A 155 13.84 -24.02 -3.39
N VAL A 156 12.87 -23.20 -3.75
CA VAL A 156 13.08 -22.13 -4.71
C VAL A 156 13.36 -20.86 -3.97
N SER A 157 14.60 -20.37 -4.13
CA SER A 157 14.99 -19.10 -3.56
C SER A 157 14.16 -17.98 -4.17
N ARG A 158 13.39 -17.36 -3.28
CA ARG A 158 12.50 -16.24 -3.56
C ARG A 158 13.17 -14.89 -3.27
N ASP A 159 14.31 -14.90 -2.60
CA ASP A 159 15.02 -13.70 -2.15
C ASP A 159 16.09 -13.22 -3.15
N SER A 160 16.53 -14.08 -4.09
CA SER A 160 17.55 -13.74 -5.09
C SER A 160 16.93 -13.39 -6.44
N ALA A 161 16.62 -12.10 -6.66
CA ALA A 161 16.28 -11.59 -8.00
C ALA A 161 17.43 -11.81 -9.03
N ALA A 162 18.66 -11.94 -8.55
CA ALA A 162 19.87 -12.13 -9.36
C ALA A 162 19.93 -13.47 -10.13
N GLU A 163 19.11 -14.46 -9.77
CA GLU A 163 19.17 -15.80 -10.35
C GLU A 163 18.01 -16.12 -11.31
N ALA A 164 16.99 -15.26 -11.37
CA ALA A 164 15.78 -15.52 -12.14
C ALA A 164 15.86 -14.92 -13.55
N GLN A 165 15.81 -15.77 -14.57
CA GLN A 165 15.81 -15.35 -15.97
C GLN A 165 14.42 -14.79 -16.35
N PRO A 166 14.32 -13.53 -16.83
CA PRO A 166 13.04 -13.00 -17.33
C PRO A 166 12.56 -13.76 -18.57
N LEU A 167 11.29 -14.16 -18.56
CA LEU A 167 10.60 -14.81 -19.68
C LEU A 167 9.67 -13.84 -20.42
N ALA A 168 8.98 -12.98 -19.67
CA ALA A 168 8.03 -12.02 -20.21
C ALA A 168 7.88 -10.78 -19.32
N GLY A 169 7.28 -9.72 -19.90
CA GLY A 169 7.00 -8.46 -19.22
C GLY A 169 8.09 -7.40 -19.39
N PRO A 170 7.95 -6.25 -18.71
CA PRO A 170 6.88 -5.93 -17.77
C PRO A 170 5.49 -5.85 -18.42
N VAL A 171 4.48 -6.37 -17.72
CA VAL A 171 3.07 -6.17 -18.01
C VAL A 171 2.46 -5.42 -16.84
N TYR A 172 1.62 -4.43 -17.14
CA TYR A 172 0.88 -3.72 -16.12
C TYR A 172 -0.50 -4.35 -15.92
N ARG A 173 -0.91 -4.55 -14.67
CA ARG A 173 -2.24 -5.04 -14.31
C ARG A 173 -2.90 -4.10 -13.33
N LEU A 174 -4.22 -3.89 -13.45
CA LEU A 174 -4.97 -3.15 -12.46
C LEU A 174 -5.07 -4.00 -11.17
N ARG A 175 -4.71 -3.42 -10.01
CA ARG A 175 -4.83 -4.10 -8.72
C ARG A 175 -6.23 -3.93 -8.11
N GLY A 176 -6.59 -4.81 -7.19
CA GLY A 176 -7.87 -4.77 -6.48
C GLY A 176 -8.98 -5.57 -7.18
N ARG A 177 -9.92 -6.12 -6.41
CA ARG A 177 -11.07 -6.85 -6.97
C ARG A 177 -12.05 -5.86 -7.63
N ALA A 178 -12.62 -6.24 -8.77
CA ALA A 178 -13.76 -5.57 -9.43
C ALA A 178 -13.65 -4.04 -9.52
N GLY A 179 -12.51 -3.51 -9.98
CA GLY A 179 -12.35 -2.07 -10.22
C GLY A 179 -11.89 -1.23 -9.01
N GLY A 180 -11.59 -1.86 -7.87
CA GLY A 180 -11.02 -1.18 -6.69
C GLY A 180 -9.63 -0.55 -6.92
N GLY A 181 -9.00 -0.80 -8.07
CA GLY A 181 -7.73 -0.19 -8.46
C GLY A 181 -7.85 1.25 -8.97
N ILE A 182 -9.05 1.79 -9.14
CA ILE A 182 -9.26 3.17 -9.60
C ILE A 182 -9.98 3.96 -8.51
N VAL A 183 -9.35 5.02 -8.01
CA VAL A 183 -9.95 5.84 -6.96
C VAL A 183 -9.85 7.32 -7.25
N HIS A 184 -10.98 8.02 -7.19
CA HIS A 184 -11.03 9.47 -7.06
C HIS A 184 -10.94 9.86 -5.58
N MET A 185 -9.83 10.44 -5.16
CA MET A 185 -9.45 10.55 -3.74
C MET A 185 -10.43 11.40 -2.93
N ARG A 186 -10.88 12.55 -3.43
CA ARG A 186 -11.92 13.36 -2.77
C ARG A 186 -13.20 12.56 -2.51
N SER A 187 -13.66 11.78 -3.49
CA SER A 187 -14.88 10.98 -3.36
C SER A 187 -14.69 9.84 -2.36
N PHE A 188 -13.50 9.24 -2.32
CA PHE A 188 -13.12 8.24 -1.34
C PHE A 188 -13.15 8.80 0.09
N LEU A 189 -12.50 9.95 0.34
CA LEU A 189 -12.46 10.59 1.65
C LEU A 189 -13.85 11.01 2.14
N ALA A 190 -14.71 11.50 1.24
CA ALA A 190 -16.10 11.82 1.56
C ALA A 190 -16.90 10.56 1.94
N ARG A 191 -16.69 9.45 1.22
CA ARG A 191 -17.31 8.16 1.54
C ARG A 191 -16.82 7.63 2.89
N ARG A 192 -15.51 7.70 3.17
CA ARG A 192 -14.90 7.27 4.43
C ARG A 192 -15.51 8.01 5.62
N ALA A 193 -15.57 9.35 5.55
CA ALA A 193 -16.16 10.19 6.59
C ALA A 193 -17.64 9.88 6.82
N ARG A 194 -18.40 9.68 5.73
CA ARG A 194 -19.82 9.31 5.84
C ARG A 194 -20.02 7.95 6.52
N ILE A 195 -19.29 6.93 6.09
CA ILE A 195 -19.38 5.58 6.68
C ILE A 195 -19.00 5.60 8.16
N ASP A 196 -17.93 6.32 8.54
CA ASP A 196 -17.54 6.43 9.95
C ASP A 196 -18.64 7.07 10.80
N LYS A 197 -19.21 8.18 10.30
CA LYS A 197 -20.32 8.87 10.97
C LYS A 197 -21.53 7.96 11.14
N GLU A 198 -21.95 7.28 10.07
CA GLU A 198 -23.07 6.33 10.11
C GLU A 198 -22.81 5.20 11.11
N GLN A 199 -21.60 4.64 11.15
CA GLN A 199 -21.23 3.58 12.08
C GLN A 199 -21.20 4.05 13.55
N ARG A 200 -20.71 5.27 13.81
CA ARG A 200 -20.71 5.87 15.14
C ARG A 200 -22.12 6.17 15.61
N GLU A 201 -22.95 6.78 14.77
CA GLU A 201 -24.36 7.02 15.08
C GLU A 201 -25.13 5.72 15.33
N ALA A 202 -24.87 4.66 14.55
CA ALA A 202 -25.47 3.35 14.79
C ALA A 202 -25.05 2.74 16.15
N SER A 203 -23.85 3.07 16.66
CA SER A 203 -23.37 2.65 17.98
C SER A 203 -23.91 3.48 19.14
N ARG A 204 -24.66 4.57 18.88
CA ARG A 204 -25.13 5.49 19.91
C ARG A 204 -25.85 4.82 21.09
N PRO A 205 -26.82 3.91 20.89
CA PRO A 205 -27.51 3.28 22.02
C PRO A 205 -26.58 2.42 22.90
N GLU A 206 -25.56 1.81 22.31
CA GLU A 206 -24.55 1.03 23.04
C GLU A 206 -23.64 1.96 23.85
N VAL A 207 -23.16 3.03 23.21
CA VAL A 207 -22.19 3.97 23.77
C VAL A 207 -22.78 4.84 24.87
N GLU A 208 -24.04 5.27 24.75
CA GLU A 208 -24.77 6.03 25.77
C GLU A 208 -24.94 5.23 27.08
N ASN A 209 -25.04 3.90 26.99
CA ASN A 209 -25.17 3.02 28.14
C ASN A 209 -23.82 2.52 28.69
N ARG A 210 -22.70 2.88 28.06
CA ARG A 210 -21.37 2.37 28.43
C ARG A 210 -20.79 3.16 29.62
N ILE A 211 -20.29 2.44 30.62
CA ILE A 211 -19.64 2.99 31.80
C ILE A 211 -18.16 2.57 31.81
N ILE A 212 -17.27 3.53 32.04
CA ILE A 212 -15.85 3.32 32.29
C ILE A 212 -15.66 3.19 33.80
N ARG A 213 -15.17 2.02 34.24
CA ARG A 213 -14.85 1.74 35.64
C ARG A 213 -13.34 1.79 35.85
N GLU A 214 -12.88 2.79 36.59
CA GLU A 214 -11.49 2.93 37.01
C GLU A 214 -11.33 2.34 38.41
N VAL A 215 -10.37 1.42 38.60
CA VAL A 215 -10.05 0.80 39.88
C VAL A 215 -8.67 1.26 40.32
N GLY A 216 -8.62 2.03 41.40
CA GLY A 216 -7.38 2.58 41.95
C GLY A 216 -7.21 2.30 43.45
N PRO A 217 -6.07 2.70 44.03
CA PRO A 217 -5.78 2.54 45.46
C PRO A 217 -6.83 3.23 46.36
N ASP A 218 -7.44 4.31 45.87
CA ASP A 218 -8.42 5.13 46.58
C ASP A 218 -9.88 4.68 46.36
N GLY A 219 -10.10 3.56 45.64
CA GLY A 219 -11.42 2.98 45.38
C GLY A 219 -11.79 2.86 43.90
N THR A 220 -13.09 2.65 43.65
CA THR A 220 -13.66 2.47 42.31
C THR A 220 -14.40 3.74 41.88
N ARG A 221 -14.11 4.25 40.68
CA ARG A 221 -14.81 5.39 40.07
C ARG A 221 -15.48 4.95 38.77
N ASP A 222 -16.79 5.17 38.67
CA ASP A 222 -17.57 4.93 37.47
C ASP A 222 -17.82 6.27 36.76
N THR A 223 -17.48 6.34 35.46
CA THR A 223 -17.68 7.52 34.61
C THR A 223 -18.43 7.10 33.35
N ALA A 224 -19.48 7.82 32.94
CA ALA A 224 -20.14 7.51 31.68
C ALA A 224 -19.18 7.71 30.50
N PHE A 225 -19.24 6.83 29.50
CA PHE A 225 -18.26 6.85 28.41
C PHE A 225 -18.26 8.19 27.64
N LEU A 226 -19.43 8.77 27.40
CA LEU A 226 -19.57 10.05 26.71
C LEU A 226 -19.13 11.26 27.55
N ASP A 227 -19.15 11.16 28.88
CA ASP A 227 -18.59 12.19 29.75
C ASP A 227 -17.05 12.22 29.63
N ALA A 228 -16.43 11.05 29.52
CA ALA A 228 -14.99 10.93 29.28
C ALA A 228 -14.58 11.22 27.83
N ASN A 229 -15.52 11.09 26.88
CA ASN A 229 -15.28 11.24 25.43
C ASN A 229 -16.36 12.12 24.79
N PRO A 230 -16.42 13.42 25.15
CA PRO A 230 -17.49 14.30 24.67
C PRO A 230 -17.53 14.41 23.14
N ASP A 231 -16.36 14.34 22.50
CA ASP A 231 -16.21 14.48 21.05
C ASP A 231 -16.33 13.13 20.30
N TRP A 232 -16.95 12.12 20.89
CA TRP A 232 -17.06 10.78 20.29
C TRP A 232 -17.73 10.81 18.91
N PHE A 233 -18.73 11.67 18.71
CA PHE A 233 -19.47 11.78 17.45
C PHE A 233 -18.84 12.77 16.46
N ASP A 234 -17.97 13.68 16.93
CA ASP A 234 -17.22 14.64 16.10
C ASP A 234 -15.87 14.08 15.65
N PHE A 235 -15.76 12.75 15.61
CA PHE A 235 -14.55 12.07 15.21
C PHE A 235 -14.27 12.26 13.72
N VAL A 236 -13.03 12.67 13.41
CA VAL A 236 -12.53 12.78 12.05
C VAL A 236 -11.64 11.56 11.77
N PRO A 237 -11.94 10.74 10.75
CA PRO A 237 -11.11 9.60 10.40
C PRO A 237 -9.66 10.01 10.09
N ARG A 238 -8.71 9.13 10.43
CA ARG A 238 -7.28 9.36 10.20
C ARG A 238 -6.95 9.64 8.74
N GLU A 239 -7.69 9.02 7.80
CA GLU A 239 -7.54 9.26 6.36
C GLU A 239 -7.85 10.73 6.03
N ASN A 240 -8.95 11.27 6.55
CA ASN A 240 -9.33 12.66 6.35
C ASN A 240 -8.36 13.61 7.08
N ARG A 241 -7.89 13.24 8.27
CA ARG A 241 -6.91 14.03 9.02
C ARG A 241 -5.58 14.14 8.30
N PHE A 242 -5.08 13.05 7.72
CA PHE A 242 -3.83 13.03 6.96
C PHE A 242 -3.84 14.09 5.84
N PHE A 243 -4.95 14.19 5.09
CA PHE A 243 -5.10 15.19 4.03
C PHE A 243 -5.28 16.62 4.57
N ALA A 244 -6.03 16.79 5.66
CA ALA A 244 -6.19 18.09 6.30
C ALA A 244 -4.87 18.61 6.88
N ASP A 245 -4.06 17.73 7.48
CA ASP A 245 -2.76 18.07 8.03
C ASP A 245 -1.73 18.34 6.92
N TRP A 246 -1.83 17.68 5.76
CA TRP A 246 -1.10 18.06 4.55
C TRP A 246 -1.43 19.49 4.09
N GLU A 247 -2.72 19.81 3.98
CA GLU A 247 -3.17 21.15 3.56
C GLU A 247 -2.78 22.25 4.56
N ARG A 248 -2.74 21.93 5.86
CA ARG A 248 -2.43 22.87 6.93
C ARG A 248 -0.93 23.09 7.15
N SER A 249 -0.08 22.15 6.78
CA SER A 249 1.39 22.20 6.96
C SER A 249 2.12 22.86 5.78
N SER A 250 3.45 22.96 5.90
CA SER A 250 4.35 23.40 4.83
C SER A 250 4.32 22.48 3.60
N ALA A 251 3.87 21.23 3.75
CA ALA A 251 3.72 20.29 2.64
C ALA A 251 2.65 20.72 1.62
N CYS A 252 1.74 21.64 1.99
CA CYS A 252 0.66 22.11 1.12
C CYS A 252 1.14 22.74 -0.20
N ALA A 253 2.40 23.17 -0.27
CA ALA A 253 3.02 23.70 -1.48
C ALA A 253 3.30 22.61 -2.54
N HIS A 254 3.18 21.33 -2.17
CA HIS A 254 3.43 20.18 -3.04
C HIS A 254 2.15 19.37 -3.25
N ARG A 255 2.04 18.78 -4.43
CA ARG A 255 0.97 17.81 -4.72
C ARG A 255 1.25 16.54 -3.96
N ILE A 256 0.28 16.08 -3.17
CA ILE A 256 0.46 14.91 -2.30
C ILE A 256 0.85 13.65 -3.08
N PHE A 257 0.26 13.47 -4.26
CA PHE A 257 0.52 12.32 -5.13
C PHE A 257 1.88 12.35 -5.85
N ASP A 258 2.65 13.45 -5.76
CA ASP A 258 4.04 13.45 -6.20
C ASP A 258 4.96 12.74 -5.19
N HIS A 259 4.46 12.51 -3.97
CA HIS A 259 5.27 12.02 -2.86
C HIS A 259 4.66 10.80 -2.15
N TRP A 260 3.33 10.63 -2.16
CA TRP A 260 2.62 9.50 -1.54
C TRP A 260 1.63 8.84 -2.51
N ALA A 261 1.66 7.51 -2.53
CA ALA A 261 0.56 6.66 -2.98
C ALA A 261 -0.29 6.21 -1.78
N PHE A 262 -1.45 5.63 -2.05
CA PHE A 262 -2.36 5.15 -1.01
C PHE A 262 -2.81 3.72 -1.30
N ASP A 263 -2.49 2.77 -0.42
CA ASP A 263 -3.00 1.40 -0.54
C ASP A 263 -4.43 1.36 -0.01
N ILE A 264 -5.39 1.54 -0.92
CA ILE A 264 -6.81 1.69 -0.59
C ILE A 264 -7.46 0.32 -0.42
N HIS A 265 -8.25 0.18 0.64
CA HIS A 265 -9.08 -0.99 0.90
C HIS A 265 -10.51 -0.57 1.23
N ASP A 266 -11.46 -1.36 0.71
CA ASP A 266 -12.90 -1.18 0.92
C ASP A 266 -13.52 -2.58 1.00
N LEU A 267 -13.51 -3.13 2.22
CA LEU A 267 -13.86 -4.51 2.52
C LEU A 267 -15.24 -4.56 3.15
N GLU A 268 -16.17 -5.23 2.47
CA GLU A 268 -17.46 -5.62 3.03
C GLU A 268 -17.39 -7.11 3.39
N ASP A 269 -17.21 -7.43 4.68
CA ASP A 269 -17.27 -8.83 5.14
C ASP A 269 -18.71 -9.22 5.49
N ARG A 270 -19.06 -10.49 5.26
CA ARG A 270 -20.40 -11.05 5.52
C ARG A 270 -20.67 -11.10 7.02
N GLY A 271 -21.23 -10.01 7.55
CA GLY A 271 -21.67 -9.90 8.95
C GLY A 271 -20.81 -8.98 9.82
N GLN A 272 -19.71 -8.42 9.29
CA GLN A 272 -18.91 -7.41 9.98
C GLN A 272 -19.19 -6.00 9.43
N LYS A 273 -18.81 -4.97 10.21
CA LYS A 273 -18.88 -3.58 9.76
C LYS A 273 -17.93 -3.40 8.56
N ARG A 274 -18.42 -2.78 7.50
CA ARG A 274 -17.62 -2.41 6.33
C ARG A 274 -16.38 -1.63 6.78
N GLU A 275 -15.21 -2.09 6.38
CA GLU A 275 -13.94 -1.44 6.66
C GLU A 275 -13.45 -0.74 5.40
N ILE A 276 -13.34 0.58 5.47
CA ILE A 276 -12.84 1.43 4.38
C ILE A 276 -11.67 2.26 4.92
N GLY A 277 -10.57 2.32 4.18
CA GLY A 277 -9.37 3.00 4.62
C GLY A 277 -8.25 2.96 3.58
N PHE A 278 -7.10 3.52 3.95
CA PHE A 278 -5.87 3.32 3.21
C PHE A 278 -4.68 3.22 4.15
N ILE A 279 -3.57 2.70 3.63
CA ILE A 279 -2.23 2.89 4.22
C ILE A 279 -1.44 3.85 3.31
N PRO A 280 -0.92 4.98 3.83
CA PRO A 280 -0.18 5.95 3.02
C PRO A 280 1.22 5.43 2.71
N ARG A 281 1.57 5.32 1.44
CA ARG A 281 2.85 4.75 1.01
C ARG A 281 3.73 5.83 0.38
N PRO A 282 4.88 6.18 0.98
CA PRO A 282 5.79 7.14 0.37
C PRO A 282 6.36 6.57 -0.94
N LEU A 283 6.42 7.40 -1.98
CA LEU A 283 7.00 7.06 -3.27
C LEU A 283 8.54 7.05 -3.24
N LYS A 284 9.12 7.74 -2.26
CA LYS A 284 10.56 7.75 -1.99
C LYS A 284 10.80 7.26 -0.56
N MET A 285 11.50 6.14 -0.43
CA MET A 285 11.78 5.53 0.88
C MET A 285 13.00 6.21 1.54
N PRO A 286 12.92 6.58 2.84
CA PRO A 286 14.09 6.94 3.62
C PRO A 286 15.11 5.81 3.67
N ALA A 287 16.41 6.15 3.69
CA ALA A 287 17.49 5.17 3.76
C ALA A 287 17.53 4.37 5.07
N GLY A 288 16.87 4.84 6.13
CA GLY A 288 16.83 4.17 7.42
C GLY A 288 15.72 4.71 8.32
N LYS A 289 15.52 4.02 9.44
CA LYS A 289 14.52 4.38 10.44
C LYS A 289 15.08 5.40 11.44
N LEU A 290 14.23 6.34 11.84
CA LEU A 290 14.46 7.28 12.92
C LEU A 290 13.67 6.83 14.15
N ALA A 291 14.36 6.19 15.08
CA ALA A 291 13.83 5.85 16.40
C ALA A 291 14.36 6.80 17.47
N LEU A 292 13.63 6.92 18.59
CA LEU A 292 14.11 7.65 19.75
C LEU A 292 15.28 6.90 20.39
N GLY A 293 16.50 7.40 20.17
CA GLY A 293 17.69 6.85 20.81
C GLY A 293 17.75 7.19 22.30
N VAL A 294 18.43 6.37 23.09
CA VAL A 294 18.75 6.69 24.49
C VAL A 294 19.55 7.99 24.53
N ASP A 295 19.13 8.93 25.38
CA ASP A 295 19.76 10.24 25.59
C ASP A 295 19.91 11.12 24.35
N ILE A 296 19.12 10.90 23.30
CA ILE A 296 19.13 11.79 22.13
C ILE A 296 18.52 13.15 22.49
N SER A 297 19.25 14.23 22.22
CA SER A 297 18.72 15.58 22.44
C SER A 297 17.68 15.94 21.38
N VAL A 298 16.69 16.75 21.77
CA VAL A 298 15.65 17.22 20.85
C VAL A 298 16.21 18.00 19.66
N HIS A 299 17.33 18.73 19.84
CA HIS A 299 18.03 19.41 18.75
C HIS A 299 18.65 18.44 17.74
N ARG A 300 19.16 17.29 18.20
CA ARG A 300 19.66 16.24 17.31
C ARG A 300 18.51 15.52 16.59
N LEU A 301 17.34 15.40 17.22
CA LEU A 301 16.14 14.93 16.52
C LEU A 301 15.74 15.89 15.39
N MET A 302 15.74 17.20 15.65
CA MET A 302 15.46 18.22 14.62
C MET A 302 16.39 18.11 13.41
N GLU A 303 17.71 18.00 13.63
CA GLU A 303 18.68 17.80 12.54
C GLU A 303 18.37 16.53 11.72
N ARG A 304 18.01 15.43 12.39
CA ARG A 304 17.67 14.17 11.71
C ARG A 304 16.35 14.25 10.94
N THR A 305 15.36 14.97 11.45
CA THR A 305 14.09 15.17 10.72
C THR A 305 14.28 16.08 9.50
N GLU A 306 15.11 17.13 9.61
CA GLU A 306 15.47 17.98 8.47
C GLU A 306 16.23 17.20 7.39
N ALA A 307 17.13 16.30 7.79
CA ALA A 307 17.84 15.42 6.86
C ALA A 307 16.87 14.47 6.12
N ILE A 308 15.83 13.96 6.79
CA ILE A 308 14.76 13.17 6.17
C ILE A 308 13.99 14.02 5.17
N ASP A 309 13.55 15.22 5.55
CA ASP A 309 12.80 16.13 4.67
C ASP A 309 13.59 16.47 3.40
N ALA A 310 14.89 16.77 3.54
CA ALA A 310 15.79 17.02 2.42
C ALA A 310 15.95 15.78 1.53
N ALA A 311 16.07 14.59 2.12
CA ALA A 311 16.17 13.34 1.39
C ALA A 311 14.88 13.03 0.62
N ILE A 312 13.70 13.30 1.19
CA ILE A 312 12.41 13.13 0.51
C ILE A 312 12.19 14.22 -0.55
N GLY A 313 12.69 15.44 -0.31
CA GLY A 313 12.42 16.60 -1.15
C GLY A 313 11.07 17.25 -0.84
N LEU A 314 10.59 17.11 0.40
CA LEU A 314 9.33 17.68 0.88
C LEU A 314 9.56 18.23 2.31
N PRO A 315 9.19 19.50 2.59
CA PRO A 315 9.20 20.02 3.95
C PRO A 315 8.18 19.27 4.81
N PHE A 316 8.55 18.97 6.05
CA PHE A 316 7.69 18.28 7.01
C PHE A 316 7.31 16.84 6.59
N ALA A 317 8.09 16.22 5.71
CA ALA A 317 7.91 14.83 5.28
C ALA A 317 8.04 13.84 6.45
N TRP A 318 8.95 14.10 7.38
CA TRP A 318 9.18 13.26 8.56
C TRP A 318 7.89 13.05 9.37
N PHE A 319 7.00 14.05 9.42
CA PHE A 319 5.70 13.95 10.10
C PHE A 319 4.78 12.95 9.40
N PHE A 320 4.66 13.03 8.08
CA PHE A 320 3.82 12.08 7.33
C PHE A 320 4.41 10.66 7.34
N LEU A 321 5.73 10.53 7.33
CA LEU A 321 6.42 9.25 7.58
C LEU A 321 6.17 8.71 8.99
N MET A 322 6.11 9.59 9.98
CA MET A 322 5.79 9.25 11.37
C MET A 322 4.35 8.77 11.53
N THR A 323 3.40 9.38 10.82
CA THR A 323 1.99 8.93 10.88
C THR A 323 1.80 7.51 10.34
N HIS A 324 2.71 7.01 9.50
CA HIS A 324 2.76 5.59 9.13
C HIS A 324 3.47 4.72 10.18
N GLY A 325 4.36 5.28 11.00
CA GLY A 325 5.03 4.59 12.10
C GLY A 325 6.16 3.62 11.71
N HIS A 326 6.46 3.44 10.42
CA HIS A 326 7.53 2.53 10.00
C HIS A 326 8.91 3.20 9.94
N TRP A 327 8.99 4.41 9.38
CA TRP A 327 10.26 5.11 9.14
C TRP A 327 10.63 6.11 10.22
N VAL A 328 9.64 6.73 10.86
CA VAL A 328 9.84 7.62 12.00
C VAL A 328 8.94 7.12 13.12
N ASP A 329 9.55 6.90 14.27
CA ASP A 329 8.85 6.43 15.46
C ASP A 329 7.95 7.55 16.03
N PRO A 330 6.68 7.28 16.38
CA PRO A 330 5.80 8.28 17.01
C PRO A 330 6.41 8.96 18.25
N ASP A 331 7.27 8.26 19.00
CA ASP A 331 7.96 8.83 20.17
C ASP A 331 8.86 10.03 19.81
N VAL A 332 9.36 10.08 18.57
CA VAL A 332 10.11 11.22 18.03
C VAL A 332 9.20 12.45 17.92
N GLY A 333 7.96 12.25 17.44
CA GLY A 333 6.95 13.31 17.36
C GLY A 333 6.58 13.85 18.72
N ASP A 334 6.38 12.97 19.71
CA ASP A 334 6.11 13.36 21.10
C ASP A 334 7.26 14.19 21.69
N ALA A 335 8.50 13.75 21.50
CA ALA A 335 9.68 14.46 22.00
C ALA A 335 9.82 15.86 21.39
N ILE A 336 9.55 16.00 20.08
CA ILE A 336 9.58 17.30 19.40
C ILE A 336 8.40 18.17 19.83
N ALA A 337 7.19 17.61 19.96
CA ALA A 337 6.02 18.32 20.45
C ALA A 337 6.24 18.88 21.86
N GLU A 338 6.83 18.09 22.76
CA GLU A 338 7.19 18.55 24.10
C GLU A 338 8.30 19.61 24.05
N GLY A 339 9.29 19.43 23.17
CA GLY A 339 10.31 20.46 22.89
C GLY A 339 9.71 21.79 22.42
N LEU A 340 8.65 21.76 21.61
CA LEU A 340 7.92 22.96 21.17
C LEU A 340 7.17 23.61 22.34
N ARG A 341 6.44 22.83 23.15
CA ARG A 341 5.72 23.34 24.34
C ARG A 341 6.67 24.01 25.33
N GLN A 342 7.90 23.48 25.46
CA GLN A 342 8.95 24.02 26.32
C GLN A 342 9.79 25.13 25.67
N GLY A 343 9.54 25.48 24.41
CA GLY A 343 10.30 26.49 23.68
C GLY A 343 11.77 26.11 23.39
N ARG A 344 12.10 24.82 23.43
CA ARG A 344 13.46 24.30 23.16
C ARG A 344 13.76 24.16 21.68
N VAL A 345 12.75 23.94 20.85
CA VAL A 345 12.89 23.86 19.39
C VAL A 345 11.87 24.76 18.70
N ARG A 346 12.07 24.99 17.41
CA ARG A 346 11.17 25.78 16.58
C ARG A 346 10.92 25.07 15.26
N LEU A 347 9.65 25.10 14.83
CA LEU A 347 9.21 24.74 13.49
C LEU A 347 8.52 25.97 12.86
N PRO A 348 8.29 25.97 11.54
CA PRO A 348 7.31 26.89 10.95
C PRO A 348 5.97 26.80 11.71
N ASP A 349 5.32 27.93 11.94
CA ASP A 349 4.14 28.00 12.82
C ASP A 349 3.02 27.02 12.39
N ARG A 350 2.87 26.81 11.08
CA ARG A 350 1.92 25.86 10.48
C ARG A 350 2.23 24.41 10.84
N ASP A 351 3.50 24.03 10.80
CA ASP A 351 3.98 22.68 11.11
C ASP A 351 3.91 22.41 12.61
N ALA A 352 4.29 23.40 13.42
CA ALA A 352 4.12 23.33 14.88
C ALA A 352 2.65 23.11 15.27
N ALA A 353 1.72 23.83 14.64
CA ALA A 353 0.29 23.69 14.90
C ALA A 353 -0.25 22.29 14.51
N VAL A 354 0.25 21.71 13.41
CA VAL A 354 -0.11 20.34 13.01
C VAL A 354 0.45 19.31 13.98
N LEU A 355 1.74 19.40 14.34
CA LEU A 355 2.38 18.46 15.25
C LEU A 355 1.75 18.48 16.65
N LEU A 356 1.47 19.67 17.20
CA LEU A 356 0.83 19.80 18.50
C LEU A 356 -0.60 19.23 18.48
N ALA A 357 -1.39 19.52 17.43
CA ALA A 357 -2.72 18.95 17.27
C ALA A 357 -2.70 17.41 17.12
N TRP A 358 -1.67 16.87 16.45
CA TRP A 358 -1.43 15.43 16.41
C TRP A 358 -1.07 14.88 17.79
N ALA A 359 -0.21 15.54 18.56
CA ALA A 359 0.18 15.09 19.90
C ALA A 359 -1.01 15.08 20.87
N ASP A 360 -1.92 16.04 20.76
CA ASP A 360 -3.14 16.12 21.58
C ASP A 360 -4.16 15.04 21.20
N LYS A 361 -4.27 14.69 19.91
CA LYS A 361 -5.15 13.64 19.40
C LYS A 361 -4.41 12.80 18.38
N LYS A 362 -3.70 11.76 18.82
CA LYS A 362 -2.84 10.96 17.96
C LYS A 362 -3.63 10.19 16.90
N TYR A 363 -3.01 10.02 15.74
CA TYR A 363 -3.43 9.02 14.76
C TYR A 363 -2.19 8.39 14.12
N LEU A 364 -2.32 7.12 13.78
CA LEU A 364 -1.36 6.31 13.02
C LEU A 364 -2.12 5.41 12.05
N PHE A 365 -1.40 4.87 11.06
CA PHE A 365 -1.93 3.93 10.07
C PHE A 365 -1.59 2.48 10.36
#